data_AF-A0A1Y0MDA1-F1
#
_entry.id   AF-A0A1Y0MDA1-F1
#
_cell.length_a   1.000
_cell.length_b   1.000
_cell.length_c   1.000
_cell.angle_alpha   90.00
_cell.angle_beta   90.00
_cell.angle_gamma   90.00
#
_symmetry.space_group_name_H-M   'P 1'
#
loop_
_entity.id
_entity.type
_entity.pdbx_description
1 polymer ?
#
loop_
_entity_poly.entity_id
_entity_poly.type
_entity_poly.pdbx_seq_one_letter_code
_entity_poly.pdbx_strand_id
1 'polypeptide(L)'
;MKKLLLFLFTITCFCCSSSDDDNPCDNLASNGEEVSLNLISTALAYLADNSNSNCVAYETAAEEYIDYSNSILDCLDADDRAELEQEIEDLEAEIAALNCT
;
A
#
# COMPACT_ATOMS: atom_id res chain seq x y z
N MET A 1 5.65 -1.95 24.44
CA MET A 1 4.38 -1.26 24.15
C MET A 1 4.53 -0.61 22.77
N LYS A 2 4.29 -1.37 21.70
CA LYS A 2 4.35 -0.87 20.32
C LYS A 2 3.01 -0.17 20.02
N LYS A 3 3.06 1.11 19.70
CA LYS A 3 1.89 1.89 19.33
C LYS A 3 1.49 1.44 17.91
N LEU A 4 0.41 0.68 17.82
CA LEU A 4 -0.23 0.36 16.54
C LEU A 4 -0.86 1.67 16.04
N LEU A 5 -0.25 2.31 15.04
CA LEU A 5 -0.83 3.46 14.35
C LEU A 5 -1.88 2.92 13.37
N LEU A 6 -3.13 2.91 13.82
CA LEU A 6 -4.30 2.70 12.98
C LEU A 6 -4.54 4.01 12.21
N PHE A 7 -3.88 4.17 11.05
CA PHE A 7 -4.22 5.24 10.12
C PHE A 7 -5.44 4.81 9.30
N LEU A 8 -6.56 5.44 9.61
CA LEU A 8 -7.85 5.19 8.99
C LEU A 8 -7.91 6.07 7.73
N PHE A 9 -7.65 5.49 6.56
CA PHE A 9 -7.66 6.21 5.29
C PHE A 9 -9.08 6.69 4.94
N THR A 10 -9.28 8.00 4.95
CA THR A 10 -10.49 8.65 4.43
C THR A 10 -10.39 8.72 2.92
N ILE A 11 -11.05 7.78 2.24
CA ILE A 11 -11.18 7.75 0.78
C ILE A 11 -12.07 8.92 0.35
N THR A 12 -11.46 10.01 -0.11
CA THR A 12 -12.16 11.12 -0.76
C THR A 12 -12.25 10.84 -2.26
N CYS A 13 -13.48 10.64 -2.73
CA CYS A 13 -13.78 10.42 -4.15
C CYS A 13 -13.29 11.57 -5.03
N PHE A 14 -12.21 11.37 -5.78
CA PHE A 14 -11.86 12.17 -6.95
C PHE A 14 -12.50 11.57 -8.20
N CYS A 15 -13.73 11.98 -8.49
CA CYS A 15 -14.28 11.85 -9.83
C CYS A 15 -13.81 13.04 -10.67
N CYS A 16 -12.91 12.81 -11.63
CA CYS A 16 -12.75 13.68 -12.79
C CYS A 16 -12.74 12.83 -14.08
N SER A 17 -13.34 13.42 -15.11
CA SER A 17 -14.01 12.76 -16.24
C SER A 17 -13.20 12.85 -17.54
N SER A 18 -13.54 11.92 -18.45
CA SER A 18 -13.46 11.94 -19.92
C SER A 18 -12.13 11.69 -20.65
N SER A 19 -12.09 10.49 -21.26
CA SER A 19 -11.78 10.16 -22.66
C SER A 19 -10.32 10.17 -23.16
N ASP A 20 -9.86 8.95 -23.46
CA ASP A 20 -8.91 8.54 -24.51
C ASP A 20 -7.47 9.09 -24.46
N ASP A 21 -6.79 8.90 -23.34
CA ASP A 21 -5.33 8.80 -23.33
C ASP A 21 -4.92 7.75 -22.29
N ASP A 22 -3.81 7.03 -22.52
CA ASP A 22 -3.15 6.13 -21.56
C ASP A 22 -2.66 6.93 -20.34
N ASN A 23 -3.58 7.50 -19.58
CA ASN A 23 -3.29 8.26 -18.38
C ASN A 23 -3.02 7.23 -17.27
N PRO A 24 -1.78 7.13 -16.74
CA PRO A 24 -1.47 6.23 -15.63
C PRO A 24 -2.35 6.52 -14.41
N CYS A 25 -2.92 7.74 -14.33
CA CYS A 25 -3.83 8.16 -13.29
C CYS A 25 -5.30 7.76 -13.50
N ASP A 26 -5.68 7.20 -14.66
CA ASP A 26 -7.02 6.64 -14.84
C ASP A 26 -7.11 5.22 -14.21
N ASN A 27 -5.95 4.56 -14.06
CA ASN A 27 -5.79 3.22 -13.49
C ASN A 27 -5.59 3.22 -11.96
N LEU A 28 -5.47 4.41 -11.36
CA LEU A 28 -5.49 4.67 -9.91
C LEU A 28 -6.74 4.15 -9.19
N ALA A 29 -7.85 3.96 -9.90
CA ALA A 29 -9.15 3.73 -9.29
C ALA A 29 -9.53 2.24 -9.14
N SER A 30 -8.94 1.30 -9.89
CA SER A 30 -9.46 -0.06 -9.93
C SER A 30 -8.74 -1.04 -9.00
N ASN A 31 -7.42 -0.92 -8.83
CA ASN A 31 -6.62 -1.95 -8.14
C ASN A 31 -6.20 -1.55 -6.71
N GLY A 32 -6.28 -0.27 -6.34
CA GLY A 32 -5.84 0.20 -5.03
C GLY A 32 -6.57 -0.43 -3.85
N GLU A 33 -7.89 -0.67 -3.97
CA GLU A 33 -8.66 -1.35 -2.93
C GLU A 33 -8.19 -2.79 -2.74
N GLU A 34 -7.99 -3.53 -3.84
CA GLU A 34 -7.56 -4.93 -3.80
C GLU A 34 -6.18 -5.06 -3.14
N VAL A 35 -5.21 -4.25 -3.58
CA VAL A 35 -3.84 -4.29 -3.05
C VAL A 35 -3.79 -3.85 -1.59
N SER A 36 -4.54 -2.81 -1.22
CA SER A 36 -4.63 -2.35 0.18
C SER A 36 -5.29 -3.39 1.09
N LEU A 37 -6.38 -4.03 0.65
CA LEU A 37 -7.04 -5.10 1.39
C LEU A 37 -6.14 -6.32 1.53
N ASN A 38 -5.37 -6.66 0.50
CA ASN A 38 -4.41 -7.76 0.54
C ASN A 38 -3.31 -7.49 1.57
N LEU A 39 -2.73 -6.28 1.57
CA LEU A 39 -1.76 -5.84 2.57
C LEU A 39 -2.31 -5.97 3.99
N ILE A 40 -3.51 -5.43 4.25
CA ILE A 40 -4.14 -5.47 5.57
C ILE A 40 -4.42 -6.92 5.99
N SER A 41 -4.96 -7.74 5.09
CA SER A 41 -5.32 -9.12 5.38
C SER A 41 -4.10 -9.98 5.72
N THR A 42 -3.02 -9.86 4.95
CA THR A 42 -1.77 -10.61 5.18
C THR A 42 -1.01 -10.12 6.41
N ALA A 43 -1.00 -8.81 6.68
CA ALA A 43 -0.48 -8.25 7.93
C ALA A 43 -1.22 -8.81 9.15
N LEU A 44 -2.56 -8.85 9.12
CA LEU A 44 -3.36 -9.41 10.20
C LEU A 44 -3.12 -10.92 10.38
N ALA A 45 -2.97 -11.67 9.28
CA ALA A 45 -2.64 -13.08 9.31
C ALA A 45 -1.28 -13.33 9.96
N TYR A 46 -0.25 -12.55 9.60
CA TYR A 46 1.09 -12.64 10.19
C TYR A 46 1.11 -12.23 11.68
N LEU A 47 0.33 -11.22 12.06
CA LEU A 47 0.17 -10.82 13.46
C LEU A 47 -0.51 -11.90 14.30
N ALA A 48 -1.46 -12.63 13.72
CA ALA A 48 -2.16 -13.72 14.39
C ALA A 48 -1.32 -15.00 14.48
N ASP A 49 -0.56 -15.30 13.43
CA ASP A 49 0.36 -16.44 13.34
C ASP A 49 1.61 -16.05 12.54
N ASN A 50 2.75 -16.02 13.24
CA ASN A 50 4.03 -15.61 12.66
C ASN A 50 4.75 -16.74 11.90
N SER A 51 4.01 -17.74 11.43
CA SER A 51 4.55 -18.80 10.58
C SER A 51 5.23 -18.23 9.34
N ASN A 52 6.23 -18.96 8.82
CA ASN A 52 6.97 -18.53 7.64
C ASN A 52 6.05 -18.23 6.43
N SER A 53 5.00 -19.04 6.26
CA SER A 53 4.03 -18.84 5.18
C SER A 53 3.29 -17.50 5.28
N ASN A 54 2.92 -17.07 6.49
CA ASN A 54 2.23 -15.79 6.68
C ASN A 54 3.21 -14.61 6.60
N CYS A 55 4.46 -14.80 7.03
CA CYS A 55 5.53 -13.82 6.87
C CYS A 55 5.76 -13.51 5.38
N VAL A 56 5.99 -14.55 4.56
CA VAL A 56 6.18 -14.40 3.11
C VAL A 56 4.95 -13.78 2.45
N ALA A 57 3.73 -14.19 2.84
CA ALA A 57 2.52 -13.61 2.28
C ALA A 57 2.38 -12.11 2.59
N TYR A 58 2.79 -11.68 3.79
CA TYR A 58 2.81 -10.26 4.17
C TYR A 58 3.89 -9.49 3.41
N GLU A 59 5.10 -10.03 3.32
CA GLU A 59 6.21 -9.44 2.55
C GLU A 59 5.79 -9.22 1.09
N THR A 60 5.23 -10.22 0.42
CA THR A 60 4.74 -10.11 -0.97
C THR A 60 3.64 -9.07 -1.11
N ALA A 61 2.64 -9.04 -0.21
CA ALA A 61 1.56 -8.06 -0.29
C ALA A 61 2.05 -6.61 -0.06
N ALA A 62 3.07 -6.44 0.77
CA ALA A 62 3.72 -5.15 0.98
C ALA A 62 4.52 -4.70 -0.24
N GLU A 63 5.25 -5.59 -0.91
CA GLU A 63 5.92 -5.30 -2.19
C GLU A 63 4.89 -4.87 -3.26
N GLU A 64 3.76 -5.59 -3.38
CA GLU A 64 2.68 -5.24 -4.31
C GLU A 64 2.09 -3.85 -4.00
N TYR A 65 1.92 -3.50 -2.72
CA TYR A 65 1.45 -2.18 -2.31
C TYR A 65 2.45 -1.08 -2.61
N ILE A 66 3.75 -1.32 -2.40
CA ILE A 66 4.83 -0.38 -2.74
C ILE A 66 4.86 -0.13 -4.25
N ASP A 67 4.79 -1.19 -5.07
CA ASP A 67 4.77 -1.07 -6.53
C ASP A 67 3.56 -0.28 -7.02
N TYR A 68 2.37 -0.59 -6.47
CA TYR A 68 1.16 0.17 -6.75
C TYR A 68 1.32 1.64 -6.34
N SER A 69 1.78 1.91 -5.12
CA SER A 69 1.92 3.26 -4.57
C SER A 69 2.91 4.11 -5.38
N ASN A 70 4.05 3.54 -5.77
CA ASN A 70 5.01 4.19 -6.65
C ASN A 70 4.41 4.51 -8.03
N SER A 71 3.55 3.63 -8.57
CA SER A 71 2.95 3.84 -9.90
C SER A 71 1.98 5.03 -9.95
N ILE A 72 1.53 5.53 -8.79
CA ILE A 72 0.51 6.57 -8.69
C ILE A 72 1.03 7.91 -8.15
N LEU A 73 2.29 8.01 -7.72
CA LEU A 73 2.85 9.23 -7.10
C LEU A 73 2.71 10.48 -7.99
N ASP A 74 2.89 10.33 -9.30
CA ASP A 74 2.82 11.42 -10.27
C ASP A 74 1.40 11.99 -10.44
N CYS A 75 0.39 11.30 -9.92
CA CYS A 75 -1.01 11.70 -9.99
C CYS A 75 -1.49 12.45 -8.74
N LEU A 76 -0.69 12.44 -7.67
CA LEU A 76 -1.01 13.06 -6.40
C LEU A 76 -0.52 14.51 -6.37
N ASP A 77 -1.20 15.34 -5.58
CA ASP A 77 -0.67 16.66 -5.26
C ASP A 77 0.58 16.55 -4.37
N ALA A 78 1.22 17.70 -4.08
CA ALA A 78 2.50 17.69 -3.39
C ALA A 78 2.42 17.20 -1.94
N ASP A 79 1.30 17.44 -1.26
CA ASP A 79 1.13 17.05 0.13
C ASP A 79 0.80 15.55 0.21
N ASP A 80 -0.16 15.08 -0.61
CA ASP A 80 -0.54 13.67 -0.69
C ASP A 80 0.62 12.78 -1.18
N ARG A 81 1.41 13.25 -2.16
CA ARG A 81 2.59 12.52 -2.63
C ARG A 81 3.63 12.35 -1.53
N ALA A 82 3.90 13.42 -0.77
CA ALA A 82 4.90 13.36 0.29
C ALA A 82 4.48 12.44 1.45
N GLU A 83 3.18 12.37 1.75
CA GLU A 83 2.63 11.39 2.70
C GLU A 83 2.83 9.96 2.19
N LEU A 84 2.48 9.69 0.93
CA LEU A 84 2.62 8.35 0.35
C LEU A 84 4.09 7.92 0.20
N GLU A 85 5.00 8.83 -0.17
CA GLU A 85 6.44 8.58 -0.19
C GLU A 85 6.95 8.16 1.21
N GLN A 86 6.48 8.81 2.28
CA GLN A 86 6.86 8.44 3.63
C GLN A 86 6.31 7.07 4.04
N GLU A 87 5.07 6.74 3.64
CA GLU A 87 4.48 5.41 3.88
C GLU A 87 5.25 4.31 3.16
N ILE A 88 5.66 4.55 1.90
CA ILE A 88 6.50 3.63 1.14
C ILE A 88 7.82 3.39 1.86
N GLU A 89 8.52 4.44 2.27
CA GLU A 89 9.81 4.33 2.98
C GLU A 89 9.67 3.53 4.30
N ASP A 90 8.62 3.80 5.08
CA ASP A 90 8.35 3.09 6.33
C ASP A 90 8.05 1.61 6.09
N LEU A 91 7.27 1.28 5.05
CA LEU A 91 6.93 -0.09 4.70
C LEU A 91 8.13 -0.85 4.14
N GLU A 92 8.95 -0.24 3.29
CA GLU A 92 10.21 -0.79 2.79
C GLU A 92 11.15 -1.14 3.96
N ALA A 93 11.27 -0.24 4.94
CA ALA A 93 12.08 -0.48 6.13
C ALA A 93 11.52 -1.62 7.01
N GLU A 94 10.19 -1.72 7.10
CA GLU A 94 9.53 -2.81 7.82
C GLU A 94 9.80 -4.17 7.18
N ILE A 95 9.59 -4.29 5.86
CA ILE A 95 9.78 -5.57 5.17
C ILE A 95 11.25 -5.98 5.08
N ALA A 96 12.18 -5.03 4.92
CA ALA A 96 13.61 -5.31 4.98
C ALA A 96 14.07 -5.85 6.36
N ALA A 97 13.30 -5.56 7.42
CA ALA A 97 13.54 -6.09 8.76
C ALA A 97 12.83 -7.42 9.03
N LEU A 98 11.95 -7.88 8.14
CA LEU A 98 11.37 -9.22 8.23
C LEU A 98 12.45 -10.26 7.98
N ASN A 99 12.38 -11.35 8.74
CA ASN A 99 13.24 -12.51 8.53
C ASN A 99 12.35 -13.73 8.34
N CYS A 100 11.76 -13.84 7.15
CA CYS A 100 10.87 -14.92 6.74
C CYS A 100 11.65 -16.20 6.39
N THR A 101 12.35 -16.76 7.39
CA THR A 101 13.07 -18.05 7.31
C THR A 101 12.43 -19.13 8.15
#